data_AF-A0A2V8GQ84-F1
#
_entry.id   AF-A0A2V8GQ84-F1
#
_cell.length_a   1.000
_cell.length_b   1.000
_cell.length_c   1.000
_cell.angle_alpha   90.00
_cell.angle_beta   90.00
_cell.angle_gamma   90.00
#
_symmetry.space_group_name_H-M   'P 1'
#
loop_
_entity.id
_entity.type
_entity.pdbx_description
1 polymer ?
#
loop_
_entity_poly.entity_id
_entity_poly.type
_entity_poly.pdbx_seq_one_letter_code
_entity_poly.pdbx_strand_id
1 'polypeptide(L)'
;MAPACATKKYVRTEVGNVNSKVDTLSSTVEQTQSRVQQDEARIGQVDQKAEAAGTAAQTAQNTANQAQQAARQVDTKVDRVQADLSANIAAGRKLVYEVTLSEDQGNFKFGKTDLPDEAKARIDQVVSQLKGEAGKDIYIEIEGHTDNVGSKELNYELGLER
;
A
#
# COMPACT_ATOMS: atom_id res chain seq x y z
N MET A 1 -13.31 -99.17 -25.98
CA MET A 1 -13.46 -97.70 -25.82
C MET A 1 -14.72 -97.29 -26.55
N ALA A 2 -15.85 -97.17 -25.85
CA ALA A 2 -17.10 -96.74 -26.48
C ALA A 2 -17.12 -95.21 -26.62
N PRO A 3 -17.59 -94.65 -27.75
CA PRO A 3 -17.61 -93.21 -27.94
C PRO A 3 -18.64 -92.60 -26.97
N ALA A 4 -18.18 -91.74 -26.08
CA ALA A 4 -19.03 -90.98 -25.17
C ALA A 4 -19.74 -89.85 -25.93
N CYS A 5 -20.80 -90.18 -26.68
CA CYS A 5 -21.62 -89.18 -27.38
C CYS A 5 -22.79 -88.74 -26.48
N ALA A 6 -22.87 -87.43 -26.22
CA ALA A 6 -23.97 -86.83 -25.44
C ALA A 6 -25.33 -87.01 -26.14
N THR A 7 -26.41 -87.18 -25.36
CA THR A 7 -27.75 -87.35 -25.90
C THR A 7 -28.26 -86.06 -26.56
N LYS A 8 -29.05 -86.18 -27.64
CA LYS A 8 -29.64 -85.04 -28.36
C LYS A 8 -30.43 -84.08 -27.45
N LYS A 9 -31.08 -84.61 -26.42
CA LYS A 9 -31.81 -83.82 -25.41
C LYS A 9 -30.86 -82.97 -24.58
N TYR A 10 -29.76 -83.54 -24.10
CA TYR A 10 -28.75 -82.82 -23.34
C TYR A 10 -28.14 -81.67 -24.16
N VAL A 11 -27.73 -81.96 -25.40
CA VAL A 11 -27.17 -80.95 -26.31
C VAL A 11 -28.16 -79.81 -26.56
N ARG A 12 -29.44 -80.09 -26.80
CA ARG A 12 -30.45 -79.04 -27.02
C ARG A 12 -30.66 -78.15 -25.79
N THR A 13 -30.68 -78.73 -24.59
CA THR A 13 -30.81 -77.97 -23.33
C THR A 13 -29.60 -77.06 -23.10
N GLU A 14 -28.39 -77.59 -23.26
CA GLU A 14 -27.16 -76.81 -23.08
C GLU A 14 -27.05 -75.68 -24.11
N VAL A 15 -27.37 -75.94 -25.39
CA VAL A 15 -27.37 -74.91 -26.44
C VAL A 15 -28.41 -73.82 -26.15
N GLY A 16 -29.60 -74.18 -25.64
CA GLY A 16 -30.60 -73.20 -25.22
C GLY A 16 -30.11 -72.31 -24.06
N ASN A 17 -29.49 -72.91 -23.04
CA ASN A 17 -28.89 -72.17 -21.92
C ASN A 17 -27.76 -71.25 -22.38
N VAL A 18 -26.92 -71.72 -23.31
CA VAL A 18 -25.85 -70.91 -23.92
C VAL A 18 -26.45 -69.74 -24.70
N ASN A 19 -27.50 -69.95 -25.49
CA ASN A 19 -28.17 -68.87 -26.21
C ASN A 19 -28.67 -67.77 -25.27
N SER A 20 -29.37 -68.14 -24.19
CA SER A 20 -29.85 -67.18 -23.18
C SER A 20 -28.72 -66.39 -22.51
N LYS A 21 -27.58 -67.05 -22.25
CA LYS A 21 -26.37 -66.37 -21.72
C LYS A 21 -25.77 -65.42 -22.75
N VAL A 22 -25.71 -65.83 -24.02
CA VAL A 22 -25.22 -64.99 -25.13
C VAL A 22 -26.10 -63.76 -25.33
N ASP A 23 -27.42 -63.91 -25.25
CA ASP A 23 -28.36 -62.79 -25.35
C ASP A 23 -28.17 -61.80 -24.19
N THR A 24 -28.05 -62.31 -22.96
CA THR A 24 -27.78 -61.50 -21.76
C THR A 24 -26.43 -60.78 -21.86
N LEU A 25 -25.39 -61.49 -22.31
CA LEU A 25 -24.06 -60.92 -22.49
C LEU A 25 -24.06 -59.84 -23.57
N SER A 26 -24.76 -60.06 -24.68
CA SER A 26 -24.89 -59.08 -25.77
C SER A 26 -25.53 -57.78 -25.26
N SER A 27 -26.63 -57.88 -24.52
CA SER A 27 -27.28 -56.73 -23.88
C SER A 27 -26.36 -56.01 -22.88
N THR A 28 -25.58 -56.76 -22.10
CA THR A 28 -24.63 -56.19 -21.13
C THR A 28 -23.48 -55.45 -21.84
N VAL A 29 -22.99 -56.00 -22.96
CA VAL A 29 -21.95 -55.36 -23.78
C VAL A 29 -22.45 -54.05 -24.39
N GLU A 30 -23.67 -54.03 -24.94
CA GLU A 30 -24.29 -52.80 -25.46
C GLU A 30 -24.45 -51.73 -24.37
N GLN A 31 -24.93 -52.12 -23.19
CA GLN A 31 -25.04 -51.20 -22.05
C GLN A 31 -23.67 -50.67 -21.61
N THR A 32 -22.65 -51.54 -21.61
CA THR A 32 -21.28 -51.14 -21.27
C THR A 32 -20.71 -50.17 -22.31
N GLN A 33 -20.91 -50.42 -23.60
CA GLN A 33 -20.49 -49.51 -24.67
C GLN A 33 -21.16 -48.14 -24.55
N SER A 34 -22.46 -48.11 -24.26
CA SER A 34 -23.19 -46.86 -24.04
C SER A 34 -22.63 -46.07 -22.85
N ARG A 35 -22.32 -46.75 -21.74
CA ARG A 35 -21.68 -46.13 -20.58
C ARG A 35 -20.28 -45.61 -20.89
N VAL A 36 -19.46 -46.37 -21.62
CA VAL A 36 -18.11 -45.95 -22.02
C VAL A 36 -18.16 -44.67 -22.84
N GLN A 37 -19.07 -44.58 -23.83
CA GLN A 37 -19.24 -43.37 -24.63
C GLN A 37 -19.66 -42.15 -23.77
N GLN A 38 -20.55 -42.36 -22.80
CA GLN A 38 -20.95 -41.29 -21.88
C GLN A 38 -19.80 -40.84 -20.97
N ASP A 39 -19.01 -41.80 -20.48
CA ASP A 39 -17.87 -41.52 -19.61
C ASP A 39 -16.74 -40.81 -20.39
N GLU A 40 -16.45 -41.21 -21.63
CA GLU A 40 -15.52 -40.51 -22.52
C GLU A 40 -15.92 -39.04 -22.74
N ALA A 41 -17.21 -38.79 -22.98
CA ALA A 41 -17.73 -37.42 -23.13
C ALA A 41 -17.58 -36.60 -21.84
N ARG A 42 -17.85 -37.20 -20.68
CA ARG A 42 -17.67 -36.55 -19.37
C ARG A 42 -16.19 -36.27 -19.07
N ILE A 43 -15.29 -37.19 -19.39
CA ILE A 43 -13.85 -37.00 -19.23
C ILE A 43 -13.39 -35.81 -20.07
N GLY A 44 -13.80 -35.72 -21.34
CA GLY A 44 -13.46 -34.57 -22.18
C GLY A 44 -13.96 -33.22 -21.60
N GLN A 45 -15.16 -33.20 -21.01
CA GLN A 45 -15.66 -32.00 -20.32
C GLN A 45 -14.86 -31.64 -19.06
N VAL A 46 -14.45 -32.66 -18.29
CA VAL A 46 -13.60 -32.47 -17.09
C VAL A 46 -12.22 -31.94 -17.49
N ASP A 47 -11.63 -32.48 -18.55
CA ASP A 47 -10.32 -32.04 -19.06
C ASP A 47 -10.36 -30.56 -19.49
N GLN A 48 -11.38 -30.17 -20.26
CA GLN A 48 -11.59 -28.76 -20.64
C GLN A 48 -11.75 -27.85 -19.42
N LYS A 49 -12.51 -28.30 -18.41
CA LYS A 49 -12.69 -27.53 -17.17
C LYS A 49 -11.41 -27.44 -16.36
N ALA A 50 -10.60 -28.49 -16.33
CA ALA A 50 -9.31 -28.51 -15.66
C ALA A 50 -8.31 -27.56 -16.33
N GLU A 51 -8.27 -27.52 -17.66
CA GLU A 51 -7.42 -26.60 -18.43
C GLU A 51 -7.84 -25.13 -18.21
N ALA A 52 -9.14 -24.85 -18.23
CA ALA A 52 -9.68 -23.53 -17.92
C ALA A 52 -9.34 -23.10 -16.48
N ALA A 53 -9.45 -24.01 -15.51
CA ALA A 53 -9.08 -23.76 -14.12
C ALA A 53 -7.58 -23.48 -13.98
N GLY A 54 -6.72 -24.22 -14.68
CA GLY A 54 -5.27 -23.98 -14.71
C GLY A 54 -4.93 -22.59 -15.25
N THR A 55 -5.59 -22.18 -16.33
CA THR A 55 -5.41 -20.84 -16.92
C THR A 55 -5.87 -19.72 -15.98
N ALA A 56 -7.02 -19.90 -15.33
CA ALA A 56 -7.53 -18.95 -14.35
C ALA A 56 -6.60 -18.82 -13.13
N ALA A 57 -6.07 -19.94 -12.62
CA ALA A 57 -5.12 -19.96 -11.52
C ALA A 57 -3.81 -19.23 -11.89
N GLN A 58 -3.27 -19.48 -13.09
CA GLN A 58 -2.07 -18.78 -13.57
C GLN A 58 -2.29 -17.27 -13.68
N THR A 59 -3.45 -16.86 -14.19
CA THR A 59 -3.83 -15.45 -14.28
C THR A 59 -3.90 -14.80 -12.91
N ALA A 60 -4.59 -15.45 -11.96
CA ALA A 60 -4.71 -14.98 -10.58
C ALA A 60 -3.33 -14.85 -9.91
N GLN A 61 -2.44 -15.83 -10.10
CA GLN A 61 -1.08 -15.78 -9.58
C GLN A 61 -0.28 -14.60 -10.14
N ASN A 62 -0.40 -14.34 -11.45
CA ASN A 62 0.27 -13.22 -12.10
C ASN A 62 -0.23 -11.87 -11.56
N THR A 63 -1.55 -11.71 -11.42
CA THR A 63 -2.16 -10.50 -10.83
C THR A 63 -1.72 -10.30 -9.37
N ALA A 64 -1.69 -11.36 -8.57
CA ALA A 64 -1.23 -11.30 -7.18
C ALA A 64 0.24 -10.86 -7.10
N ASN A 65 1.11 -11.41 -7.96
CA ASN A 65 2.52 -11.03 -8.01
C ASN A 65 2.70 -9.56 -8.40
N GLN A 66 1.93 -9.05 -9.36
CA GLN A 66 1.96 -7.65 -9.76
C GLN A 66 1.48 -6.73 -8.62
N ALA A 67 0.40 -7.09 -7.94
CA ALA A 67 -0.10 -6.34 -6.80
C ALA A 67 0.93 -6.29 -5.66
N GLN A 68 1.60 -7.40 -5.37
CA GLN A 68 2.66 -7.44 -4.36
C GLN A 68 3.86 -6.55 -4.72
N GLN A 69 4.24 -6.50 -5.99
CA GLN A 69 5.30 -5.61 -6.46
C GLN A 69 4.90 -4.14 -6.34
N ALA A 70 3.66 -3.80 -6.72
CA ALA A 70 3.14 -2.45 -6.60
C ALA A 70 3.08 -2.00 -5.13
N ALA A 71 2.66 -2.87 -4.21
CA ALA A 71 2.64 -2.59 -2.78
C ALA A 71 4.06 -2.27 -2.24
N ARG A 72 5.07 -3.07 -2.57
CA ARG A 72 6.46 -2.80 -2.17
C ARG A 72 7.00 -1.47 -2.70
N GLN A 73 6.61 -1.08 -3.91
CA GLN A 73 6.98 0.22 -4.47
C GLN A 73 6.31 1.37 -3.71
N VAL A 74 5.06 1.20 -3.28
CA VAL A 74 4.36 2.18 -2.44
C VAL A 74 5.05 2.30 -1.10
N ASP A 75 5.36 1.20 -0.41
CA ASP A 75 6.07 1.23 0.87
C ASP A 75 7.41 2.00 0.76
N THR A 76 8.19 1.70 -0.28
CA THR A 76 9.46 2.41 -0.55
C THR A 76 9.26 3.92 -0.78
N LYS A 77 8.17 4.32 -1.46
CA LYS A 77 7.84 5.73 -1.68
C LYS A 77 7.39 6.40 -0.38
N VAL A 78 6.60 5.71 0.44
CA VAL A 78 6.15 6.22 1.75
C VAL A 78 7.33 6.45 2.67
N ASP A 79 8.25 5.48 2.77
CA ASP A 79 9.48 5.62 3.56
C ASP A 79 10.31 6.82 3.11
N ARG A 80 10.43 7.02 1.79
CA ARG A 80 11.15 8.17 1.22
C ARG A 80 10.46 9.48 1.57
N VAL A 81 9.14 9.58 1.39
CA VAL A 81 8.38 10.78 1.72
C VAL A 81 8.48 11.09 3.22
N GLN A 82 8.44 10.07 4.07
CA GLN A 82 8.59 10.24 5.51
C GLN A 82 10.00 10.73 5.88
N ALA A 83 11.04 10.19 5.26
CA ALA A 83 12.41 10.66 5.44
C ALA A 83 12.59 12.11 4.96
N ASP A 84 12.09 12.44 3.77
CA ASP A 84 12.16 13.78 3.19
C ASP A 84 11.37 14.78 4.06
N LEU A 85 10.17 14.42 4.53
CA LEU A 85 9.38 15.27 5.42
C LEU A 85 10.10 15.51 6.75
N SER A 86 10.67 14.46 7.34
CA SER A 86 11.42 14.56 8.60
C SER A 86 12.63 15.48 8.45
N ALA A 87 13.36 15.36 7.33
CA ALA A 87 14.50 16.21 7.01
C ALA A 87 14.07 17.67 6.80
N ASN A 88 12.99 17.91 6.06
CA ASN A 88 12.47 19.26 5.82
C ASN A 88 11.94 19.92 7.09
N ILE A 89 11.24 19.19 7.96
CA ILE A 89 10.78 19.70 9.24
C ILE A 89 11.96 20.03 10.16
N ALA A 90 13.00 19.19 10.19
CA ALA A 90 14.22 19.46 10.94
C ALA A 90 14.95 20.70 10.40
N ALA A 91 14.93 20.91 9.08
CA ALA A 91 15.50 22.09 8.45
C ALA A 91 14.68 23.37 8.67
N GLY A 92 13.34 23.30 8.62
CA GLY A 92 12.44 24.44 8.76
C GLY A 92 12.23 24.91 10.20
N ARG A 93 12.45 24.05 11.20
CA ARG A 93 12.41 24.43 12.63
C ARG A 93 13.77 24.83 13.20
N LYS A 94 14.80 24.97 12.35
CA LYS A 94 16.07 25.49 12.80
C LYS A 94 15.90 26.99 13.03
N LEU A 95 15.84 27.41 14.30
CA LEU A 95 15.94 28.82 14.70
C LEU A 95 17.18 29.40 14.02
N VAL A 96 16.97 30.24 13.00
CA VAL A 96 18.08 30.71 12.17
C VAL A 96 18.82 31.82 12.92
N TYR A 97 18.09 32.72 13.58
CA TYR A 97 18.65 33.85 14.32
C TYR A 97 17.70 34.33 15.43
N GLU A 98 18.28 34.64 16.60
CA GLU A 98 17.64 35.37 17.69
C GLU A 98 18.49 36.61 17.98
N VAL A 99 17.86 37.78 18.02
CA VAL A 99 18.52 39.03 18.41
C VAL A 99 17.75 39.64 19.56
N THR A 100 18.33 39.53 20.75
CA THR A 100 17.84 40.23 21.93
C THR A 100 18.49 41.61 21.99
N LEU A 101 17.67 42.65 21.92
CA LEU A 101 18.10 44.04 22.17
C LEU A 101 17.86 44.36 23.66
N SER A 102 18.71 43.85 24.55
CA SER A 102 18.65 44.15 25.99
C SER A 102 19.06 45.58 26.29
N GLU A 103 18.65 46.17 27.42
CA GLU A 103 18.88 47.58 27.77
C GLU A 103 20.36 48.02 27.75
N ASP A 104 21.31 47.07 27.83
CA ASP A 104 22.74 47.32 27.67
C ASP A 104 23.18 47.56 26.20
N GLN A 105 22.35 47.17 25.21
CA GLN A 105 22.61 47.37 23.76
C GLN A 105 21.43 47.98 22.97
N GLY A 106 20.22 48.04 23.54
CA GLY A 106 18.97 48.45 22.89
C GLY A 106 18.47 49.85 23.27
N ASN A 107 18.97 50.44 24.37
CA ASN A 107 18.84 51.85 24.77
C ASN A 107 17.57 52.62 24.36
N PHE A 108 16.38 51.99 24.41
CA PHE A 108 15.14 52.75 24.39
C PHE A 108 15.17 53.69 25.58
N LYS A 109 15.26 55.00 25.32
CA LYS A 109 15.23 55.99 26.39
C LYS A 109 13.93 55.83 27.19
N PHE A 110 13.96 56.19 28.47
CA PHE A 110 12.79 56.09 29.35
C PHE A 110 11.55 56.75 28.72
N GLY A 111 10.46 55.99 28.58
CA GLY A 111 9.22 56.44 27.95
C GLY A 111 9.32 56.78 26.46
N LYS A 112 10.35 56.29 25.76
CA LYS A 112 10.53 56.47 24.31
C LYS A 112 10.46 55.13 23.58
N THR A 113 10.01 55.23 22.34
CA THR A 113 9.87 54.16 21.34
C THR A 113 10.85 54.34 20.18
N ASP A 114 11.66 55.42 20.21
CA ASP A 114 12.66 55.68 19.20
C ASP A 114 13.81 54.65 19.29
N LEU A 115 13.95 53.82 18.26
CA LEU A 115 15.08 52.91 18.08
C LEU A 115 16.40 53.71 17.95
N PRO A 116 17.40 53.46 18.80
CA PRO A 116 18.73 54.03 18.65
C PRO A 116 19.38 53.61 17.33
N ASP A 117 20.27 54.44 16.78
CA ASP A 117 20.91 54.15 15.49
C ASP A 117 21.79 52.89 15.52
N GLU A 118 22.38 52.57 16.67
CA GLU A 118 23.12 51.31 16.88
C GLU A 118 22.19 50.08 16.81
N ALA A 119 20.99 50.17 17.38
CA ALA A 119 19.98 49.11 17.31
C ALA A 119 19.48 48.92 15.87
N LYS A 120 19.26 50.01 15.13
CA LYS A 120 18.92 49.95 13.69
C LYS A 120 20.02 49.25 12.89
N ALA A 121 21.28 49.60 13.11
CA ALA A 121 22.41 48.96 12.43
C ALA A 121 22.49 47.45 12.72
N ARG A 122 22.19 47.04 13.97
CA ARG A 122 22.11 45.62 14.35
C ARG A 122 20.98 44.90 13.61
N ILE A 123 19.79 45.50 13.56
CA ILE A 123 18.63 44.96 12.83
C ILE A 123 18.95 44.85 11.34
N ASP A 124 19.58 45.87 10.74
CA ASP A 124 19.98 45.88 9.34
C ASP A 124 20.94 44.72 9.01
N GLN A 125 21.88 44.40 9.91
CA GLN A 125 22.78 43.27 9.76
C GLN A 125 22.00 41.94 9.74
N VAL A 126 21.03 41.76 10.65
CA VAL A 126 20.17 40.56 10.71
C VAL A 126 19.34 40.44 9.45
N VAL A 127 18.69 41.54 9.03
CA VAL A 127 17.88 41.58 7.79
C VAL A 127 18.74 41.25 6.58
N SER A 128 19.99 41.74 6.51
CA SER A 128 20.92 41.41 5.43
C SER A 128 21.28 39.93 5.40
N GLN A 129 21.47 39.29 6.57
CA GLN A 129 21.73 37.86 6.66
C GLN A 129 20.50 37.04 6.24
N LEU A 130 19.30 37.41 6.71
CA LEU A 130 18.05 36.77 6.34
C LEU A 130 17.76 36.88 4.84
N LYS A 131 18.10 38.00 4.19
CA LYS A 131 18.02 38.16 2.72
C LYS A 131 18.95 37.21 1.97
N GLY A 132 20.08 36.80 2.56
CA GLY A 132 20.99 35.80 2.00
C GLY A 132 20.43 34.37 2.04
N GLU A 133 19.43 34.12 2.89
CA GLU A 133 18.73 32.84 3.05
C GLU A 133 17.47 32.74 2.17
N ALA A 134 17.49 33.42 1.00
CA ALA A 134 16.36 33.49 0.07
C ALA A 134 15.84 32.10 -0.34
N GLY A 135 14.52 31.91 -0.27
CA GLY A 135 13.84 30.65 -0.61
C GLY A 135 13.49 29.74 0.58
N LYS A 136 13.75 30.18 1.81
CA LYS A 136 13.25 29.54 3.04
C LYS A 136 12.04 30.28 3.59
N ASP A 137 11.12 29.56 4.22
CA ASP A 137 10.05 30.16 5.01
C ASP A 137 10.64 30.78 6.27
N ILE A 138 10.65 32.11 6.37
CA ILE A 138 11.19 32.84 7.50
C ILE A 138 10.02 33.35 8.35
N TYR A 139 9.95 32.88 9.60
CA TYR A 139 9.07 33.45 10.62
C TYR A 139 9.87 34.42 11.48
N ILE A 140 9.32 35.62 11.69
CA ILE A 140 9.93 36.67 12.51
C ILE A 140 8.95 37.00 13.62
N GLU A 141 9.42 36.87 14.86
CA GLU A 141 8.72 37.30 16.05
C GLU A 141 9.48 38.47 16.67
N ILE A 142 8.75 39.53 17.01
CA ILE A 142 9.30 40.74 17.61
C ILE A 142 8.56 40.93 18.93
N GLU A 143 9.29 40.89 20.03
CA GLU A 143 8.75 41.06 21.38
C GLU A 143 9.35 42.32 22.01
N GLY A 144 8.49 43.31 22.28
CA GLY A 144 8.88 44.50 23.01
C GLY A 144 8.70 44.30 24.52
N HIS A 145 9.75 44.58 25.28
CA HIS A 145 9.75 44.51 26.74
C HIS A 145 9.87 45.91 27.35
N THR A 146 9.33 46.05 28.56
CA THR A 146 9.54 47.21 29.43
C THR A 146 10.09 46.75 30.77
N ASP A 147 10.62 47.69 31.54
CA ASP A 147 10.91 47.47 32.96
C ASP A 147 9.59 47.34 33.77
N ASN A 148 9.73 47.24 35.09
CA ASN A 148 8.61 47.15 36.03
C ASN A 148 8.17 48.51 36.60
N VAL A 149 8.60 49.63 36.00
CA VAL A 149 8.28 50.99 36.46
C VAL A 149 7.02 51.49 35.74
N GLY A 150 6.04 52.00 36.51
CA GLY A 150 4.78 52.52 35.96
C GLY A 150 3.60 51.54 36.03
N SER A 151 2.48 51.92 35.42
CA SER A 151 1.27 51.06 35.37
C SER A 151 1.44 49.95 34.34
N LYS A 152 0.84 48.79 34.60
CA LYS A 152 0.88 47.63 33.70
C LYS A 152 0.33 47.96 32.31
N GLU A 153 -0.73 48.77 32.24
CA GLU A 153 -1.39 49.18 31.01
C GLU A 153 -0.43 50.02 30.14
N LEU A 154 0.20 51.04 30.74
CA LEU A 154 1.21 51.86 30.07
C LEU A 154 2.42 51.03 29.58
N ASN A 155 2.89 50.09 30.40
CA ASN A 155 4.02 49.23 30.04
C ASN A 155 3.66 48.25 28.92
N TYR A 156 2.41 47.78 28.88
CA TYR A 156 1.94 46.94 27.79
C TYR A 156 1.84 47.72 26.47
N GLU A 157 1.25 48.92 26.49
CA GLU A 157 1.20 49.80 25.31
C GLU A 157 2.61 50.18 24.84
N LEU A 158 3.49 50.58 25.76
CA LEU A 158 4.87 50.93 25.44
C LEU A 158 5.68 49.74 24.90
N GLY A 159 5.41 48.53 25.38
CA GLY A 159 6.00 47.30 24.85
C GLY A 159 5.52 46.99 23.42
N LEU A 160 4.25 47.23 23.10
CA LEU A 160 3.71 47.03 21.75
C LEU A 160 4.20 48.06 20.72
N GLU A 161 4.48 49.29 21.17
CA GLU A 161 4.99 50.34 20.30
C GLU A 161 6.50 50.23 20.00
N ARG A 162 7.22 49.37 20.74
CA ARG A 162 8.66 49.10 20.60
C ARG A 162 8.91 47.90 19.70
#